data_AF-A0A8X6QM25-F1
#
_entry.id   AF-A0A8X6QM25-F1
#
_cell.length_a   1.000
_cell.length_b   1.000
_cell.length_c   1.000
_cell.angle_alpha   90.00
_cell.angle_beta   90.00
_cell.angle_gamma   90.00
#
_symmetry.space_group_name_H-M   'P 1'
#
loop_
_entity.id
_entity.type
_entity.pdbx_description
1 polymer ?
#
loop_
_entity_poly.entity_id
_entity_poly.type
_entity_poly.pdbx_seq_one_letter_code
_entity_poly.pdbx_strand_id
1 'polypeptide(L)'
;MPAQFGVRHIKPISNAKLIQNRELRIITNSPIFIPRRILHDELKIDSIPQTIRKLSSSFYNSLSNHPNPTINCLDRPINLDLRRNHPNSAQITPNLF
;
A
#
# COMPACT_ATOMS: atom_id res chain seq x y z
N MET A 1 -18.97 16.13 -29.38
CA MET A 1 -18.62 16.44 -27.97
C MET A 1 -19.18 15.34 -27.07
N PRO A 2 -18.41 14.33 -26.61
CA PRO A 2 -18.88 13.43 -25.58
C PRO A 2 -18.27 13.77 -24.21
N ALA A 3 -19.13 13.84 -23.20
CA ALA A 3 -18.76 14.07 -21.81
C ALA A 3 -18.03 12.84 -21.24
N GLN A 4 -16.79 13.06 -20.79
CA GLN A 4 -15.98 12.04 -20.14
C GLN A 4 -16.41 11.97 -18.67
N PHE A 5 -17.37 11.10 -18.34
CA PHE A 5 -17.58 10.72 -16.94
C PHE A 5 -16.35 9.95 -16.47
N GLY A 6 -15.44 10.67 -15.81
CA GLY A 6 -14.23 10.12 -15.23
C GLY A 6 -14.59 8.99 -14.27
N VAL A 7 -14.22 7.76 -14.66
CA VAL A 7 -14.24 6.60 -13.78
C VAL A 7 -13.39 6.96 -12.58
N ARG A 8 -14.03 7.19 -11.42
CA ARG A 8 -13.31 7.46 -10.18
C ARG A 8 -12.49 6.21 -9.89
N HIS A 9 -11.18 6.30 -10.03
CA HIS A 9 -10.26 5.25 -9.59
C HIS A 9 -10.35 5.18 -8.06
N ILE A 10 -11.31 4.43 -7.53
CA ILE A 10 -11.52 4.30 -6.09
C ILE A 10 -10.32 3.56 -5.52
N LYS A 11 -9.47 4.28 -4.79
CA LYS A 11 -8.29 3.70 -4.13
C LYS A 11 -8.78 2.76 -3.01
N PRO A 12 -8.30 1.52 -2.87
CA PRO A 12 -8.80 0.57 -1.86
C PRO A 12 -8.75 1.11 -0.43
N ILE A 13 -7.75 1.96 -0.14
CA ILE A 13 -7.58 2.66 1.15
C ILE A 13 -8.76 3.61 1.46
N SER A 14 -9.43 4.20 0.46
CA SER A 14 -10.59 5.06 0.70
C SER A 14 -11.82 4.27 1.11
N ASN A 15 -12.02 3.07 0.57
CA ASN A 15 -13.14 2.20 0.93
C ASN A 15 -13.02 1.66 2.35
N ALA A 16 -11.82 1.19 2.73
CA ALA A 16 -11.56 0.71 4.10
C ALA A 16 -11.81 1.81 5.14
N LYS A 17 -11.41 3.06 4.84
CA LYS A 17 -11.72 4.22 5.69
C LYS A 17 -13.22 4.47 5.80
N LEU A 18 -13.97 4.36 4.71
CA LEU A 18 -15.41 4.59 4.73
C LEU A 18 -16.12 3.53 5.60
N ILE A 19 -15.78 2.25 5.40
CA ILE A 19 -16.33 1.14 6.17
C ILE A 19 -16.00 1.30 7.66
N GLN A 20 -14.73 1.57 8.01
CA GLN A 20 -14.32 1.78 9.40
C GLN A 20 -15.20 2.85 10.08
N ASN A 21 -15.44 3.99 9.42
CA ASN A 21 -16.25 5.07 9.99
C ASN A 21 -17.72 4.70 10.15
N ARG A 22 -18.25 3.88 9.25
CA ARG A 22 -19.62 3.38 9.36
C ARG A 22 -19.76 2.47 10.57
N GLU A 23 -18.85 1.51 10.73
CA GLU A 23 -18.88 0.58 11.84
C GLU A 23 -18.67 1.28 13.20
N LEU A 24 -17.72 2.21 13.29
CA LEU A 24 -17.52 3.00 14.50
C LEU A 24 -18.79 3.74 14.93
N ARG A 25 -19.54 4.30 13.97
CA ARG A 25 -20.81 4.99 14.26
C ARG A 25 -21.91 4.05 14.73
N ILE A 26 -21.99 2.86 14.15
CA ILE A 26 -22.98 1.85 14.54
C ILE A 26 -22.72 1.39 15.98
N ILE A 27 -21.45 1.09 16.29
CA ILE A 27 -21.05 0.62 17.62
C ILE A 27 -21.34 1.66 18.71
N THR A 28 -21.05 2.94 18.45
CA THR A 28 -21.24 4.00 19.44
C THR A 28 -22.61 4.67 19.38
N ASN A 29 -23.51 4.21 18.50
CA ASN A 29 -24.77 4.89 18.20
C ASN A 29 -24.59 6.40 17.90
N SER A 30 -23.52 6.74 17.18
CA SER A 30 -23.08 8.13 17.00
C SER A 30 -23.76 8.81 15.80
N PRO A 31 -24.34 10.01 15.97
CA PRO A 31 -24.98 10.73 14.88
C PRO A 31 -23.99 11.22 13.82
N ILE A 32 -24.48 11.34 12.57
CA ILE A 32 -23.68 11.60 11.36
C ILE A 32 -22.80 12.86 11.46
N PHE A 33 -23.24 13.88 12.19
CA PHE A 33 -22.51 15.14 12.35
C PHE A 33 -21.23 15.02 13.19
N ILE A 34 -21.05 13.95 13.96
CA ILE A 34 -19.83 13.76 14.76
C ILE A 34 -18.63 13.57 13.81
N PRO A 35 -17.61 14.43 13.87
CA PRO A 35 -16.42 14.30 13.04
C PRO A 35 -15.70 12.98 13.30
N ARG A 36 -15.18 12.37 12.23
CA ARG A 36 -14.40 11.13 12.30
C ARG A 36 -13.25 11.21 13.34
N ARG A 37 -12.56 12.35 13.44
CA ARG A 37 -11.48 12.56 14.43
C ARG A 37 -11.97 12.32 15.86
N ILE A 38 -13.14 12.83 16.21
CA ILE A 38 -13.72 12.71 17.56
C ILE A 38 -14.03 11.24 17.85
N LEU A 39 -14.57 10.49 16.88
CA LEU A 39 -14.81 9.05 17.07
C LEU A 39 -13.51 8.27 17.32
N HIS A 40 -12.42 8.62 16.63
CA HIS A 40 -11.13 7.96 16.87
C HIS A 40 -10.51 8.34 18.22
N ASP A 41 -10.60 9.60 18.61
CA ASP A 41 -10.02 10.12 19.85
C ASP A 41 -10.76 9.56 21.08
N GLU A 42 -12.10 9.59 21.07
CA GLU A 42 -12.95 9.07 22.16
C GLU A 42 -12.81 7.55 22.32
N LEU A 43 -12.78 6.81 21.20
CA LEU A 43 -12.65 5.35 21.25
C LEU A 43 -11.21 4.88 21.38
N LYS A 44 -10.23 5.79 21.26
CA LYS A 44 -8.80 5.49 21.20
C LYS A 44 -8.45 4.44 20.14
N ILE A 45 -9.14 4.47 18.99
CA ILE A 45 -8.96 3.52 17.88
C ILE A 45 -8.11 4.15 16.79
N ASP A 46 -7.05 3.46 16.39
CA ASP A 46 -6.20 3.86 15.27
C ASP A 46 -7.01 3.95 13.96
N SER A 47 -6.71 4.97 13.16
CA SER A 47 -7.24 5.05 11.80
C SER A 47 -6.59 3.98 10.91
N ILE A 48 -7.32 3.48 9.90
CA ILE A 48 -6.77 2.54 8.90
C ILE A 48 -5.34 2.89 8.42
N PRO A 49 -5.00 4.14 8.04
CA PRO A 49 -3.64 4.45 7.59
C PRO A 49 -2.58 4.33 8.69
N GLN A 50 -2.93 4.62 9.95
CA GLN A 50 -2.02 4.42 11.08
C GLN A 50 -1.81 2.92 11.35
N THR A 51 -2.89 2.13 11.32
CA THR A 51 -2.81 0.67 11.47
C THR A 51 -1.95 0.04 10.39
N ILE A 52 -2.15 0.42 9.11
CA ILE A 52 -1.33 -0.07 8.00
C ILE A 52 0.16 0.27 8.22
N ARG A 53 0.47 1.50 8.65
CA ARG A 53 1.86 1.92 8.93
C ARG A 53 2.48 1.15 10.09
N LYS A 54 1.72 0.91 11.17
CA LYS A 54 2.19 0.13 12.33
C LYS A 54 2.48 -1.31 11.91
N LEU A 55 1.56 -1.94 11.19
CA LEU A 55 1.72 -3.30 10.68
C LEU A 55 2.87 -3.42 9.69
N SER A 56 2.99 -2.49 8.73
CA SER A 56 4.08 -2.50 7.77
C SER A 56 5.43 -2.38 8.47
N SER A 57 5.56 -1.43 9.41
CA SER A 57 6.80 -1.23 10.15
C SER A 57 7.17 -2.46 10.98
N SER A 58 6.19 -3.04 11.69
CA SER A 58 6.40 -4.27 12.47
C SER A 58 6.82 -5.44 11.58
N PHE A 59 6.22 -5.57 10.39
CA PHE A 59 6.56 -6.61 9.42
C PHE A 59 8.00 -6.47 8.93
N TYR A 60 8.39 -5.29 8.44
CA TYR A 60 9.76 -5.07 7.93
C TYR A 60 10.81 -5.19 9.04
N ASN A 61 10.53 -4.71 10.24
CA ASN A 61 11.42 -4.90 11.40
C ASN A 61 11.58 -6.38 11.80
N SER A 62 10.54 -7.19 11.59
CA SER A 62 10.62 -8.64 11.84
C SER A 62 11.37 -9.36 10.73
N LEU A 63 11.35 -8.80 9.51
CA LEU A 63 11.99 -9.36 8.33
C LEU A 63 13.52 -9.32 8.42
N SER A 64 14.07 -8.21 8.93
CA SER A 64 15.52 -8.01 9.06
C SER A 64 16.22 -8.98 10.02
N ASN A 65 15.47 -9.57 10.95
CA ASN A 65 15.99 -10.49 11.98
C ASN A 65 15.54 -11.94 11.77
N HIS A 66 14.94 -12.28 10.62
CA HIS A 66 14.34 -13.59 10.42
C HIS A 66 15.40 -14.66 10.07
N PRO A 67 15.41 -15.84 10.73
CA PRO A 67 16.43 -16.87 10.52
C PRO A 67 16.36 -17.56 9.15
N ASN A 68 15.22 -17.47 8.45
CA ASN A 68 15.08 -17.99 7.09
C ASN A 68 15.64 -16.99 6.05
N PRO A 69 16.71 -17.34 5.31
CA PRO A 69 17.36 -16.45 4.33
C PRO A 69 16.46 -16.07 3.14
N THR A 70 15.49 -16.92 2.78
CA THR A 70 14.54 -16.65 1.69
C THR A 70 13.59 -15.51 2.04
N ILE A 71 13.25 -15.39 3.33
CA ILE A 71 12.35 -14.35 3.83
C ILE A 71 13.07 -13.00 3.91
N ASN A 72 14.37 -12.99 4.23
CA ASN A 72 15.19 -11.77 4.23
C ASN A 72 15.34 -11.16 2.82
N CYS A 73 15.17 -11.97 1.76
CA CYS A 73 15.17 -11.47 0.38
C CYS A 73 13.94 -10.62 0.04
N LEU A 74 12.85 -10.71 0.82
CA LEU A 74 11.62 -9.95 0.62
C LEU A 74 11.71 -8.49 1.09
N ASP A 75 12.80 -8.10 1.77
CA ASP A 75 13.03 -6.73 2.24
C ASP A 75 13.37 -5.76 1.08
N ARG A 76 13.59 -6.31 -0.12
CA ARG A 76 13.82 -5.48 -1.30
C ARG A 76 12.51 -4.83 -1.72
N PRO A 77 12.46 -3.50 -1.90
CA PRO A 77 11.31 -2.89 -2.57
C PRO A 77 11.12 -3.59 -3.90
N ILE A 78 9.87 -3.91 -4.25
CA ILE A 78 9.48 -4.47 -5.55
C ILE A 78 9.70 -3.38 -6.62
N ASN A 79 10.95 -3.00 -6.85
CA ASN A 79 11.38 -2.53 -8.15
C ASN A 79 11.59 -3.81 -8.94
N LEU A 80 10.48 -4.36 -9.45
CA LEU A 80 10.52 -5.35 -10.52
C LEU A 80 10.97 -4.59 -11.79
N ASP A 81 12.19 -4.06 -11.78
CA ASP A 81 12.89 -3.72 -13.01
C ASP A 81 13.16 -5.06 -13.69
N LEU A 82 12.14 -5.54 -14.39
CA LEU A 82 12.24 -6.42 -15.54
C LEU A 82 13.02 -5.66 -16.63
N ARG A 83 14.27 -5.27 -16.33
CA ARG A 83 15.27 -4.99 -17.33
C ARG A 83 15.51 -6.33 -17.99
N ARG A 84 14.82 -6.52 -19.11
CA ARG A 84 14.98 -7.58 -20.09
C ARG A 84 16.47 -7.86 -20.27
N ASN A 85 17.01 -8.81 -19.50
CA ASN A 85 18.24 -9.51 -19.87
C ASN A 85 17.82 -10.47 -20.99
N HIS A 86 17.57 -9.91 -22.18
CA HIS A 86 17.54 -10.70 -23.40
C HIS A 86 19.00 -11.03 -23.72
N PRO A 87 19.39 -12.31 -23.81
CA PRO A 87 20.70 -12.67 -24.30
C PRO A 87 20.68 -12.40 -25.80
N ASN A 88 21.20 -11.26 -26.25
CA ASN A 88 21.57 -10.99 -27.64
C ASN A 88 22.35 -9.67 -27.68
N SER A 89 23.56 -9.69 -27.14
CA SER A 89 24.64 -8.81 -27.59
C SER A 89 25.76 -9.67 -28.16
N ALA A 90 25.40 -10.50 -29.12
CA ALA A 90 26.35 -11.04 -30.10
C ALA A 90 26.24 -10.17 -31.36
N GLN A 91 27.40 -9.64 -31.75
CA GLN A 91 27.77 -9.06 -33.05
C GLN A 91 27.39 -7.61 -33.33
N ILE A 92 28.37 -6.70 -33.16
CA ILE A 92 28.83 -5.82 -34.24
C ILE A 92 30.35 -5.66 -34.07
N THR A 93 31.14 -6.32 -34.92
CA THR A 93 32.52 -5.91 -35.20
C THR A 93 32.49 -4.60 -35.99
N PRO A 94 33.51 -3.75 -35.84
CA PRO A 94 34.06 -3.11 -37.01
C PRO A 94 35.55 -3.44 -37.08
N ASN A 95 35.91 -4.20 -38.11
CA ASN A 95 37.27 -4.25 -38.60
C ASN A 95 37.70 -2.81 -38.97
N LEU A 96 38.82 -2.35 -38.42
CA LEU A 96 39.64 -1.29 -39.02
C LEU A 96 41.07 -1.84 -39.12
N PHE A 97 41.38 -2.41 -40.27
CA PHE A 97 42.68 -2.23 -40.92
C PHE A 97 42.46 -1.20 -42.02
#